data_AF-A0A0J9UJ02-F1
#
_entry.id   AF-A0A0J9UJ02-F1
#
_cell.length_a   1.000
_cell.length_b   1.000
_cell.length_c   1.000
_cell.angle_alpha   90.00
_cell.angle_beta   90.00
_cell.angle_gamma   90.00
#
_symmetry.space_group_name_H-M   'P 1'
#
loop_
_entity.id
_entity.type
_entity.pdbx_description
1 polymer ?
#
loop_
_entity_poly.entity_id
_entity_poly.type
_entity_poly.pdbx_seq_one_letter_code
_entity_poly.pdbx_strand_id
1 'polypeptide(L)'
;MQPRKAYYSYAKYLINSKSSQGPNLSLILCHNLIAFYQINSGRRDAAYHSIGVACRLACAMGIHKVNKPHHMSHDASAFRERLWKALRLFDTFASGSLGRPICTYETRNTKDEKGYSSAIDMAAIIEAVLREVYGPSKVSRHFITTMTQEHRSWATRMASGLKADGLEGVELVQGSEYVPTLASSNMKQSYYWSIMLLTRPVLLDRAATHAMRGGVSDNSYRDQQGAPPPSHADTALVYASVDSAVRIVHLLETILIREDLPKRLPFQVHSAFTAALTLGVATFADLDHVFPLQSNLVTVGQLLQRFEKHDSIARYYCQVVQQLQSACEEYVEQRNNRIVEKQGHLVGELFGRLQEKVPLPKSKNGRMDGGWTDESVTAQGLQSPLDSLSTIFLTEDSALDCDPASVGGSFPDLPLDLFQESSLVDISHIEDTSDIGSLTFSSLSWF
;
A
#
# COMPACT_ATOMS: atom_id res chain seq x y z
N MET A 1 -2.39 -33.19 13.78
CA MET A 1 -2.09 -32.31 12.62
C MET A 1 -3.09 -31.15 12.63
N GLN A 2 -2.66 -29.88 12.64
CA GLN A 2 -3.62 -28.75 12.65
C GLN A 2 -4.57 -28.85 11.43
N PRO A 3 -5.90 -28.76 11.60
CA PRO A 3 -6.88 -28.99 10.52
C PRO A 3 -6.62 -28.14 9.28
N ARG A 4 -6.12 -26.90 9.45
CA ARG A 4 -5.71 -26.01 8.35
C ARG A 4 -4.64 -26.62 7.43
N LYS A 5 -3.62 -27.27 8.00
CA LYS A 5 -2.55 -27.91 7.22
C LYS A 5 -3.09 -29.11 6.43
N ALA A 6 -4.03 -29.86 7.00
CA ALA A 6 -4.66 -30.99 6.32
C ALA A 6 -5.48 -30.54 5.10
N TYR A 7 -6.31 -29.50 5.22
CA TYR A 7 -7.06 -28.95 4.08
C TYR A 7 -6.15 -28.40 2.99
N TYR A 8 -5.06 -27.72 3.37
CA TYR A 8 -4.07 -27.22 2.41
C TYR A 8 -3.38 -28.36 1.65
N SER A 9 -2.96 -29.41 2.35
CA SER A 9 -2.37 -30.60 1.71
C SER A 9 -3.37 -31.32 0.80
N TYR A 10 -4.63 -31.41 1.22
CA TYR A 10 -5.70 -31.99 0.40
C TYR A 10 -5.96 -31.17 -0.88
N ALA A 11 -5.98 -29.84 -0.79
CA ALA A 11 -6.11 -28.98 -1.96
C ALA A 11 -4.94 -29.16 -2.94
N LYS A 12 -3.70 -29.28 -2.44
CA LYS A 12 -2.53 -29.59 -3.27
C LYS A 12 -2.64 -30.96 -3.95
N TYR A 13 -3.10 -31.97 -3.22
CA TYR A 13 -3.35 -33.30 -3.78
C TYR A 13 -4.37 -33.24 -4.91
N LEU A 14 -5.48 -32.52 -4.72
CA LEU A 14 -6.51 -32.35 -5.75
C LEU A 14 -5.96 -31.67 -7.01
N ILE A 15 -5.13 -30.63 -6.87
CA ILE A 15 -4.47 -29.97 -7.99
C ILE A 15 -3.62 -30.96 -8.79
N ASN A 16 -2.76 -31.73 -8.11
CA ASN A 16 -1.90 -32.70 -8.77
C ASN A 16 -2.72 -33.79 -9.49
N SER A 17 -3.81 -34.25 -8.89
CA SER A 17 -4.68 -35.28 -9.50
C SER A 17 -5.45 -34.77 -10.73
N LYS A 18 -5.81 -33.49 -10.77
CA LYS A 18 -6.67 -32.90 -11.82
C LYS A 18 -5.92 -32.12 -12.89
N SER A 19 -4.64 -31.81 -12.69
CA SER A 19 -3.84 -30.99 -13.61
C SER A 19 -3.74 -31.61 -15.02
N SER A 20 -3.68 -32.95 -15.11
CA SER A 20 -3.56 -33.67 -16.38
C SER A 20 -4.83 -33.65 -17.25
N GLN A 21 -5.97 -33.20 -16.72
CA GLN A 21 -7.27 -33.21 -17.42
C GLN A 21 -7.62 -31.87 -18.09
N GLY A 22 -6.68 -30.91 -18.07
CA GLY A 22 -6.89 -29.56 -18.59
C GLY A 22 -7.67 -28.63 -17.65
N PRO A 23 -7.90 -27.37 -18.07
CA PRO A 23 -8.54 -26.35 -17.23
C PRO A 23 -9.97 -26.73 -16.85
N ASN A 24 -10.26 -26.76 -15.54
CA ASN A 24 -11.61 -26.99 -15.02
C ASN A 24 -11.92 -26.07 -13.82
N LEU A 25 -13.21 -25.88 -13.53
CA LEU A 25 -13.68 -24.99 -12.46
C LEU A 25 -13.12 -25.38 -11.08
N SER A 26 -13.02 -26.67 -10.78
CA SER A 26 -12.46 -27.13 -9.51
C SER A 26 -10.99 -26.71 -9.34
N LEU A 27 -10.21 -26.77 -10.42
CA LEU A 27 -8.79 -26.38 -10.40
C LEU A 27 -8.63 -24.89 -10.12
N ILE A 28 -9.44 -24.04 -10.76
CA ILE A 28 -9.48 -22.59 -10.52
C ILE A 28 -9.80 -22.29 -9.06
N LEU A 29 -10.84 -22.94 -8.51
CA LEU A 29 -11.23 -22.77 -7.11
C LEU A 29 -10.13 -23.22 -6.14
N CYS A 30 -9.49 -24.36 -6.41
CA CYS A 30 -8.42 -24.86 -5.56
C CYS A 30 -7.25 -23.88 -5.52
N HIS A 31 -6.81 -23.35 -6.68
CA HIS A 31 -5.75 -22.34 -6.72
C HIS A 31 -6.15 -21.03 -6.03
N ASN A 32 -7.38 -20.55 -6.22
CA ASN A 32 -7.86 -19.34 -5.52
C ASN A 32 -7.89 -19.52 -4.00
N LEU A 33 -8.39 -20.66 -3.50
CA LEU A 33 -8.40 -20.97 -2.06
C LEU A 33 -6.99 -21.18 -1.49
N ILE A 34 -6.08 -21.79 -2.25
CA ILE A 34 -4.67 -21.92 -1.88
C ILE A 34 -4.00 -20.56 -1.79
N ALA A 35 -4.24 -19.68 -2.76
CA ALA A 35 -3.75 -18.30 -2.73
C ALA A 35 -4.28 -17.58 -1.49
N PHE A 36 -5.57 -17.76 -1.17
CA PHE A 36 -6.18 -17.16 0.01
C PHE A 36 -5.57 -17.69 1.32
N TYR A 37 -5.28 -18.99 1.39
CA TYR A 37 -4.56 -19.57 2.51
C TYR A 37 -3.12 -19.04 2.63
N GLN A 38 -2.42 -18.87 1.51
CA GLN A 38 -1.04 -18.38 1.46
C GLN A 38 -0.93 -16.94 1.90
N ILE A 39 -1.84 -16.05 1.45
CA ILE A 39 -1.84 -14.65 1.88
C ILE A 39 -2.13 -14.54 3.38
N ASN A 40 -3.09 -15.31 3.90
CA ASN A 40 -3.35 -15.44 5.34
C ASN A 40 -2.17 -16.06 6.10
N SER A 41 -1.26 -16.75 5.41
CA SER A 41 -0.06 -17.33 5.99
C SER A 41 1.16 -16.40 5.95
N GLY A 42 1.01 -15.18 5.41
CA GLY A 42 2.11 -14.25 5.19
C GLY A 42 2.97 -14.57 3.96
N ARG A 43 2.63 -15.59 3.18
CA ARG A 43 3.37 -16.01 1.98
C ARG A 43 2.83 -15.28 0.76
N ARG A 44 3.09 -13.97 0.69
CA ARG A 44 2.51 -13.07 -0.33
C ARG A 44 2.93 -13.45 -1.76
N ASP A 45 4.17 -13.87 -1.95
CA ASP A 45 4.67 -14.30 -3.27
C ASP A 45 4.03 -15.59 -3.77
N ALA A 46 3.94 -16.59 -2.89
CA ALA A 46 3.24 -17.83 -3.20
C ALA A 46 1.75 -17.57 -3.53
N ALA A 47 1.13 -16.64 -2.79
CA ALA A 47 -0.25 -16.22 -3.05
C ALA A 47 -0.39 -15.57 -4.42
N TYR A 48 0.49 -14.63 -4.77
CA TYR A 48 0.55 -13.98 -6.08
C TYR A 48 0.72 -15.00 -7.22
N HIS A 49 1.62 -15.98 -7.06
CA HIS A 49 1.78 -17.05 -8.03
C HIS A 49 0.49 -17.87 -8.20
N SER A 50 -0.10 -18.31 -7.08
CA SER A 50 -1.27 -19.18 -7.11
C SER A 50 -2.53 -18.48 -7.66
N ILE A 51 -2.72 -17.19 -7.36
CA ILE A 51 -3.82 -16.40 -7.96
C ILE A 51 -3.57 -16.19 -9.45
N GLY A 52 -2.33 -15.94 -9.88
CA GLY A 52 -1.98 -15.83 -11.30
C GLY A 52 -2.32 -17.10 -12.10
N VAL A 53 -2.02 -18.28 -11.55
CA VAL A 53 -2.42 -19.56 -12.16
C VAL A 53 -3.95 -19.68 -12.25
N ALA A 54 -4.68 -19.34 -11.19
CA ALA A 54 -6.14 -19.38 -11.19
C ALA A 54 -6.73 -18.44 -12.26
N CYS A 55 -6.20 -17.23 -12.40
CA CYS A 55 -6.60 -16.25 -13.40
C CYS A 55 -6.36 -16.76 -14.82
N ARG A 56 -5.18 -17.34 -15.11
CA ARG A 56 -4.85 -17.91 -16.43
C ARG A 56 -5.76 -19.09 -16.78
N LEU A 57 -6.07 -19.96 -15.82
CA LEU A 57 -7.03 -21.05 -16.01
C LEU A 57 -8.45 -20.52 -16.27
N ALA A 58 -8.88 -19.49 -15.56
CA ALA A 58 -10.18 -18.84 -15.80
C ALA A 58 -10.27 -18.21 -17.19
N CYS A 59 -9.16 -17.62 -17.67
CA CYS A 59 -9.05 -17.12 -19.03
C CYS A 59 -9.15 -18.25 -20.06
N ALA A 60 -8.42 -19.35 -19.87
CA ALA A 60 -8.50 -20.53 -20.74
C ALA A 60 -9.92 -21.12 -20.81
N MET A 61 -10.66 -21.09 -19.70
CA MET A 61 -12.06 -21.53 -19.62
C MET A 61 -13.09 -20.50 -20.14
N GLY A 62 -12.65 -19.32 -20.57
CA GLY A 62 -13.52 -18.26 -21.09
C GLY A 62 -14.43 -17.62 -20.04
N ILE A 63 -14.11 -17.72 -18.74
CA ILE A 63 -14.95 -17.17 -17.66
C ILE A 63 -15.08 -15.64 -17.74
N HIS A 64 -14.03 -14.98 -18.24
CA HIS A 64 -13.96 -13.54 -18.44
C HIS A 64 -14.82 -13.00 -19.62
N LYS A 65 -15.39 -13.88 -20.45
CA LYS A 65 -16.09 -13.48 -21.68
C LYS A 65 -17.54 -13.07 -21.42
N VAL A 66 -18.02 -12.10 -22.21
CA VAL A 66 -19.40 -11.57 -22.15
C VAL A 66 -20.42 -12.62 -22.61
N ASN A 67 -20.11 -13.31 -23.71
CA ASN A 67 -21.02 -14.23 -24.36
C ASN A 67 -20.99 -15.60 -23.69
N LYS A 68 -22.12 -15.95 -23.08
CA LYS A 68 -22.32 -17.25 -22.44
C LYS A 68 -22.87 -18.25 -23.48
N PRO A 69 -22.49 -19.54 -23.41
CA PRO A 69 -23.12 -20.57 -24.23
C PRO A 69 -24.63 -20.58 -24.04
N HIS A 70 -25.39 -20.65 -25.13
CA HIS A 70 -26.87 -20.56 -25.12
C HIS A 70 -27.57 -21.62 -24.25
N HIS A 71 -26.90 -22.73 -23.93
CA HIS A 71 -27.41 -23.84 -23.13
C HIS A 71 -26.92 -23.83 -21.68
N MET A 72 -26.24 -22.77 -21.23
CA MET A 72 -25.73 -22.69 -19.86
C MET A 72 -26.87 -22.41 -18.87
N SER A 73 -26.97 -23.23 -17.82
CA SER A 73 -27.94 -22.97 -16.74
C SER A 73 -27.64 -21.66 -16.02
N HIS A 74 -28.69 -21.04 -15.50
CA HIS A 74 -28.57 -19.80 -14.72
C HIS A 74 -27.60 -19.95 -13.55
N ASP A 75 -27.66 -21.08 -12.82
CA ASP A 75 -26.81 -21.35 -11.67
C ASP A 75 -25.33 -21.49 -12.05
N ALA A 76 -25.04 -22.17 -13.17
CA ALA A 76 -23.67 -22.29 -13.68
C ALA A 76 -23.11 -20.93 -14.11
N SER A 77 -23.95 -20.09 -14.73
CA SER A 77 -23.62 -18.70 -15.08
C SER A 77 -23.34 -17.86 -13.83
N ALA A 78 -24.23 -17.90 -12.84
CA ALA A 78 -24.08 -17.15 -11.59
C ALA A 78 -22.83 -17.57 -10.81
N PHE A 79 -22.52 -18.87 -10.79
CA PHE A 79 -21.30 -19.39 -10.17
C PHE A 79 -20.04 -18.85 -10.84
N ARG A 80 -19.98 -18.89 -12.18
CA ARG A 80 -18.83 -18.35 -12.96
C ARG A 80 -18.65 -16.85 -12.74
N GLU A 81 -19.75 -16.11 -12.68
CA GLU A 81 -19.72 -14.67 -12.41
C GLU A 81 -19.14 -14.36 -11.01
N ARG A 82 -19.61 -15.08 -9.98
CA ARG A 82 -19.06 -14.95 -8.61
C ARG A 82 -17.58 -15.31 -8.55
N LEU A 83 -17.19 -16.38 -9.24
CA LEU A 83 -15.79 -16.81 -9.30
C LEU A 83 -14.92 -15.75 -9.98
N TRP A 84 -15.37 -15.17 -11.09
CA TRP A 84 -14.66 -14.10 -11.77
C TRP A 84 -14.48 -12.86 -10.89
N LYS A 85 -15.54 -12.43 -10.19
CA LYS A 85 -15.49 -11.34 -9.20
C LYS A 85 -14.43 -11.59 -8.14
N ALA A 86 -14.45 -12.78 -7.53
CA ALA A 86 -13.50 -13.16 -6.48
C ALA A 86 -12.05 -13.20 -6.99
N LEU A 87 -11.83 -13.73 -8.21
CA LEU A 87 -10.50 -13.76 -8.82
C LEU A 87 -9.97 -12.35 -9.06
N ARG A 88 -10.76 -11.47 -9.67
CA ARG A 88 -10.37 -10.09 -9.95
C ARG A 88 -10.05 -9.31 -8.69
N LEU A 89 -10.95 -9.31 -7.71
CA LEU A 89 -10.74 -8.59 -6.46
C LEU A 89 -9.44 -9.04 -5.78
N PHE A 90 -9.18 -10.34 -5.79
CA PHE A 90 -7.97 -10.87 -5.16
C PHE A 90 -6.71 -10.63 -5.99
N ASP A 91 -6.77 -10.76 -7.31
CA ASP A 91 -5.66 -10.45 -8.22
C ASP A 91 -5.26 -8.97 -8.10
N THR A 92 -6.23 -8.05 -8.20
CA THR A 92 -6.02 -6.61 -7.99
C THR A 92 -5.38 -6.31 -6.63
N PHE A 93 -5.86 -6.94 -5.55
CA PHE A 93 -5.26 -6.80 -4.24
C PHE A 93 -3.82 -7.34 -4.18
N ALA A 94 -3.59 -8.57 -4.65
CA ALA A 94 -2.29 -9.22 -4.58
C ALA A 94 -1.25 -8.49 -5.42
N SER A 95 -1.62 -8.07 -6.63
CA SER A 95 -0.79 -7.26 -7.52
C SER A 95 -0.50 -5.88 -6.95
N GLY A 96 -1.55 -5.13 -6.56
CA GLY A 96 -1.38 -3.77 -6.04
C GLY A 96 -0.65 -3.69 -4.71
N SER A 97 -0.84 -4.66 -3.81
CA SER A 97 -0.13 -4.71 -2.52
C SER A 97 1.34 -5.10 -2.62
N LEU A 98 1.76 -5.67 -3.76
CA LEU A 98 3.14 -6.09 -4.04
C LEU A 98 3.83 -5.25 -5.11
N GLY A 99 3.15 -4.24 -5.68
CA GLY A 99 3.68 -3.44 -6.80
C GLY A 99 3.88 -4.26 -8.08
N ARG A 100 3.09 -5.32 -8.28
CA ARG A 100 3.20 -6.24 -9.42
C ARG A 100 2.12 -6.00 -10.47
N PRO A 101 2.33 -6.43 -11.72
CA PRO A 101 1.30 -6.39 -12.75
C PRO A 101 0.05 -7.20 -12.38
N ILE A 102 -1.11 -6.76 -12.85
CA ILE A 102 -2.38 -7.47 -12.70
C ILE A 102 -2.48 -8.55 -13.78
N CYS A 103 -2.97 -9.75 -13.42
CA CYS A 103 -3.12 -10.88 -14.35
C CYS A 103 -4.46 -10.86 -15.10
N THR A 104 -5.48 -10.22 -14.54
CA THR A 104 -6.83 -10.11 -15.07
C THR A 104 -7.07 -8.77 -15.78
N TYR A 105 -8.00 -8.77 -16.74
CA TYR A 105 -8.43 -7.58 -17.47
C TYR A 105 -9.94 -7.66 -17.71
N GLU A 106 -10.66 -6.54 -17.58
CA GLU A 106 -12.11 -6.50 -17.86
C GLU A 106 -12.37 -6.20 -19.31
N THR A 107 -12.96 -7.16 -20.02
CA THR A 107 -13.36 -6.95 -21.41
C THR A 107 -14.79 -6.43 -21.54
N ARG A 108 -15.58 -6.51 -20.46
CA ARG A 108 -16.95 -6.02 -20.40
C ARG A 108 -17.00 -4.53 -20.08
N ASN A 109 -18.07 -3.88 -20.52
CA ASN A 109 -18.39 -2.55 -20.03
C ASN A 109 -18.85 -2.65 -18.56
N THR A 110 -17.97 -2.33 -17.62
CA THR A 110 -18.27 -2.34 -16.18
C THR A 110 -19.33 -1.33 -15.78
N LYS A 111 -19.63 -0.38 -16.66
CA LYS A 111 -20.51 0.76 -16.39
C LYS A 111 -21.94 0.54 -16.85
N ASP A 112 -22.21 -0.51 -17.64
CA ASP A 112 -23.56 -0.83 -18.11
C ASP A 112 -24.52 -0.94 -16.92
N GLU A 113 -25.69 -0.30 -17.03
CA GLU A 113 -26.71 -0.34 -16.00
C GLU A 113 -27.27 -1.76 -15.84
N LYS A 114 -27.38 -2.48 -16.95
CA LYS A 114 -27.82 -3.88 -16.94
C LYS A 114 -26.67 -4.78 -16.51
N GLY A 115 -26.75 -5.27 -15.28
CA GLY A 115 -25.73 -6.17 -14.73
C GLY A 115 -24.53 -5.45 -14.10
N TYR A 116 -24.71 -4.19 -13.69
CA TYR A 116 -23.71 -3.45 -12.93
C TYR A 116 -23.22 -4.23 -11.71
N SER A 117 -21.90 -4.25 -11.52
CA SER A 117 -21.25 -4.90 -10.39
C SER A 117 -20.23 -3.94 -9.76
N SER A 118 -20.46 -3.55 -8.51
CA SER A 118 -19.54 -2.68 -7.79
C SER A 118 -18.19 -3.34 -7.56
N ALA A 119 -18.16 -4.66 -7.38
CA ALA A 119 -16.92 -5.42 -7.24
C ALA A 119 -16.07 -5.37 -8.52
N ILE A 120 -16.66 -5.64 -9.68
CA ILE A 120 -15.96 -5.63 -10.97
C ILE A 120 -15.50 -4.21 -11.32
N ASP A 121 -16.38 -3.23 -11.14
CA ASP A 121 -16.10 -1.83 -11.47
C ASP A 121 -14.98 -1.25 -10.60
N MET A 122 -14.97 -1.55 -9.29
CA MET A 122 -13.87 -1.14 -8.40
C MET A 122 -12.55 -1.81 -8.78
N ALA A 123 -12.56 -3.11 -9.11
CA ALA A 123 -11.38 -3.79 -9.59
C ALA A 123 -10.83 -3.15 -10.87
N ALA A 124 -11.70 -2.72 -11.80
CA ALA A 124 -11.31 -2.01 -13.02
C ALA A 124 -10.74 -0.61 -12.75
N ILE A 125 -11.30 0.14 -11.79
CA ILE A 125 -10.77 1.44 -11.35
C ILE A 125 -9.36 1.27 -10.77
N ILE A 126 -9.16 0.33 -9.83
CA ILE A 126 -7.84 0.08 -9.25
C ILE A 126 -6.86 -0.40 -10.32
N GLU A 127 -7.31 -1.25 -11.26
CA GLU A 127 -6.50 -1.73 -12.38
C GLU A 127 -6.01 -0.57 -13.26
N ALA A 128 -6.89 0.37 -13.62
CA ALA A 128 -6.52 1.57 -14.38
C ALA A 128 -5.55 2.46 -13.61
N VAL A 129 -5.80 2.70 -12.32
CA VAL A 129 -4.92 3.50 -11.47
C VAL A 129 -3.53 2.87 -11.35
N LEU A 130 -3.45 1.56 -11.08
CA LEU A 130 -2.16 0.87 -10.97
C LEU A 130 -1.37 0.94 -12.28
N ARG A 131 -2.05 0.77 -13.42
CA ARG A 131 -1.39 0.81 -14.73
C ARG A 131 -0.87 2.20 -15.09
N GLU A 132 -1.69 3.24 -14.90
CA GLU A 132 -1.36 4.59 -15.37
C GLU A 132 -0.58 5.43 -14.37
N VAL A 133 -0.67 5.13 -13.07
CA VAL A 133 0.08 5.86 -12.03
C VAL A 133 1.42 5.20 -11.72
N TYR A 134 1.47 3.86 -11.74
CA TYR A 134 2.65 3.09 -11.33
C TYR A 134 3.33 2.35 -12.50
N GLY A 135 2.84 2.55 -13.73
CA GLY A 135 3.48 2.06 -14.96
C GLY A 135 4.38 3.12 -15.62
N PRO A 136 3.82 4.23 -16.15
CA PRO A 136 4.59 5.27 -16.83
C PRO A 136 5.30 6.22 -15.86
N SER A 137 6.30 6.97 -16.37
CA SER A 137 7.06 7.95 -15.57
C SER A 137 6.30 9.26 -15.28
N LYS A 138 5.19 9.53 -15.97
CA LYS A 138 4.38 10.74 -15.82
C LYS A 138 2.89 10.42 -15.93
N VAL A 139 2.08 11.07 -15.11
CA VAL A 139 0.61 10.93 -15.11
C VAL A 139 -0.02 12.19 -15.69
N SER A 140 -0.96 12.03 -16.61
CA SER A 140 -1.67 13.16 -17.22
C SER A 140 -2.74 13.71 -16.25
N ARG A 141 -2.92 15.06 -16.22
CA ARG A 141 -4.03 15.68 -15.46
C ARG A 141 -5.41 15.22 -15.97
N HIS A 142 -5.50 14.92 -17.27
CA HIS A 142 -6.71 14.36 -17.87
C HIS A 142 -7.06 13.01 -17.24
N PHE A 143 -6.09 12.10 -17.11
CA PHE A 143 -6.32 10.81 -16.46
C PHE A 143 -6.82 10.96 -15.02
N ILE A 144 -6.20 11.84 -14.23
CA ILE A 144 -6.64 12.10 -12.84
C ILE A 144 -8.09 12.59 -12.84
N THR A 145 -8.43 13.54 -13.70
CA THR A 145 -9.80 14.07 -13.81
C THR A 145 -10.79 12.96 -14.15
N THR A 146 -10.49 12.13 -15.16
CA THR A 146 -11.30 10.98 -15.54
C THR A 146 -11.46 10.01 -14.36
N MET A 147 -10.38 9.63 -13.69
CA MET A 147 -10.47 8.73 -12.54
C MET A 147 -11.27 9.32 -11.39
N THR A 148 -11.16 10.62 -11.07
CA THR A 148 -12.00 11.22 -10.03
C THR A 148 -13.50 11.16 -10.38
N GLN A 149 -13.86 11.26 -11.66
CA GLN A 149 -15.23 11.06 -12.13
C GLN A 149 -15.67 9.61 -11.99
N GLU A 150 -14.80 8.65 -12.31
CA GLU A 150 -15.08 7.22 -12.12
C GLU A 150 -15.32 6.88 -10.64
N HIS A 151 -14.49 7.38 -9.73
CA HIS A 151 -14.70 7.21 -8.28
C HIS A 151 -16.03 7.82 -7.83
N ARG A 152 -16.40 8.99 -8.35
CA ARG A 152 -17.70 9.62 -8.03
C ARG A 152 -18.87 8.77 -8.53
N SER A 153 -18.81 8.32 -9.79
CA SER A 153 -19.81 7.44 -10.39
C SER A 153 -19.99 6.17 -9.57
N TRP A 154 -18.88 5.50 -9.24
CA TRP A 154 -18.89 4.30 -8.41
C TRP A 154 -19.50 4.55 -7.03
N ALA A 155 -19.15 5.65 -6.35
CA ALA A 155 -19.69 5.97 -5.04
C ALA A 155 -21.23 6.14 -5.05
N THR A 156 -21.78 6.75 -6.11
CA THR A 156 -23.26 6.91 -6.24
C THR A 156 -23.98 5.59 -6.49
N ARG A 157 -23.31 4.60 -7.11
CA ARG A 157 -23.91 3.32 -7.51
C ARG A 157 -23.58 2.18 -6.55
N MET A 158 -22.63 2.37 -5.64
CA MET A 158 -22.06 1.34 -4.76
C MET A 158 -23.14 0.50 -4.06
N ALA A 159 -24.12 1.12 -3.40
CA ALA A 159 -25.12 0.38 -2.65
C ALA A 159 -25.90 -0.60 -3.53
N SER A 160 -26.39 -0.13 -4.69
CA SER A 160 -27.12 -0.97 -5.64
C SER A 160 -26.27 -2.07 -6.26
N GLY A 161 -25.01 -1.79 -6.58
CA GLY A 161 -24.10 -2.78 -7.17
C GLY A 161 -23.66 -3.83 -6.15
N LEU A 162 -23.41 -3.47 -4.89
CA LEU A 162 -23.11 -4.43 -3.82
C LEU A 162 -24.30 -5.35 -3.53
N LYS A 163 -25.52 -4.82 -3.59
CA LYS A 163 -26.74 -5.64 -3.51
C LYS A 163 -26.83 -6.64 -4.65
N ALA A 164 -26.60 -6.19 -5.89
CA ALA A 164 -26.58 -7.06 -7.06
C ALA A 164 -25.45 -8.11 -7.01
N ASP A 165 -24.33 -7.77 -6.36
CA ASP A 165 -23.20 -8.68 -6.15
C ASP A 165 -23.45 -9.71 -5.04
N GLY A 166 -24.50 -9.55 -4.23
CA GLY A 166 -24.72 -10.37 -3.03
C GLY A 166 -23.71 -10.07 -1.92
N LEU A 167 -23.12 -8.88 -1.93
CA LEU A 167 -22.14 -8.38 -0.94
C LEU A 167 -22.76 -7.35 0.02
N GLU A 168 -24.02 -6.96 -0.20
CA GLU A 168 -24.81 -6.22 0.78
C GLU A 168 -25.18 -7.16 1.93
N GLY A 169 -24.72 -6.85 3.14
CA GLY A 169 -24.99 -7.68 4.29
C GLY A 169 -24.56 -7.03 5.58
N VAL A 170 -25.40 -7.22 6.58
CA VAL A 170 -25.15 -6.84 7.97
C VAL A 170 -25.14 -8.13 8.78
N GLU A 171 -24.10 -8.32 9.57
CA GLU A 171 -23.97 -9.47 10.48
C GLU A 171 -24.72 -9.16 11.77
N LEU A 172 -25.53 -10.11 12.22
CA LEU A 172 -26.15 -10.06 13.54
C LEU A 172 -25.07 -10.48 14.56
N VAL A 173 -24.51 -9.51 15.27
CA VAL A 173 -23.65 -9.82 16.43
C VAL A 173 -24.55 -10.12 17.63
N GLN A 174 -24.17 -11.11 18.45
CA GLN A 174 -24.89 -11.47 19.67
C GLN A 174 -25.11 -10.22 20.53
N GLY A 175 -26.34 -9.67 20.55
CA GLY A 175 -26.65 -8.45 21.29
C GLY A 175 -27.44 -7.36 20.54
N SER A 176 -28.01 -7.63 19.36
CA SER A 176 -28.92 -6.72 18.59
C SER A 176 -28.27 -5.54 17.87
N GLU A 177 -26.95 -5.53 17.70
CA GLU A 177 -26.26 -4.52 16.89
C GLU A 177 -25.91 -5.06 15.49
N TYR A 178 -26.36 -4.30 14.50
CA TYR A 178 -26.22 -4.58 13.08
C TYR A 178 -24.85 -4.08 12.59
N VAL A 179 -23.85 -4.98 12.49
CA VAL A 179 -22.48 -4.63 12.07
C VAL A 179 -22.25 -4.98 10.59
N PRO A 180 -21.64 -4.10 9.77
CA PRO A 180 -21.34 -4.41 8.38
C PRO A 180 -20.50 -5.69 8.22
N THR A 181 -20.82 -6.52 7.22
CA THR A 181 -19.99 -7.70 6.87
C THR A 181 -18.56 -7.29 6.49
N LEU A 182 -17.59 -8.18 6.71
CA LEU A 182 -16.22 -7.98 6.26
C LEU A 182 -16.14 -7.72 4.74
N ALA A 183 -17.01 -8.35 3.95
CA ALA A 183 -17.05 -8.14 2.50
C ALA A 183 -17.49 -6.73 2.12
N SER A 184 -18.56 -6.21 2.74
CA SER A 184 -19.00 -4.82 2.54
C SER A 184 -17.94 -3.81 3.01
N SER A 185 -17.31 -4.07 4.16
CA SER A 185 -16.21 -3.24 4.67
C SER A 185 -15.01 -3.23 3.71
N ASN A 186 -14.61 -4.40 3.19
CA ASN A 186 -13.53 -4.50 2.21
C ASN A 186 -13.81 -3.69 0.95
N MET A 187 -15.04 -3.69 0.45
CA MET A 187 -15.40 -2.90 -0.74
C MET A 187 -15.27 -1.39 -0.51
N LYS A 188 -15.65 -0.91 0.68
CA LYS A 188 -15.43 0.50 1.07
C LYS A 188 -13.94 0.80 1.24
N GLN A 189 -13.16 -0.12 1.82
CA GLN A 189 -11.72 0.02 1.95
C GLN A 189 -11.04 0.07 0.57
N SER A 190 -11.45 -0.78 -0.38
CA SER A 190 -10.93 -0.76 -1.77
C SER A 190 -11.15 0.58 -2.46
N TYR A 191 -12.30 1.23 -2.23
CA TYR A 191 -12.60 2.56 -2.75
C TYR A 191 -11.66 3.65 -2.20
N TYR A 192 -11.45 3.67 -0.89
CA TYR A 192 -10.53 4.66 -0.30
C TYR A 192 -9.07 4.35 -0.68
N TRP A 193 -8.72 3.08 -0.77
CA TRP A 193 -7.40 2.65 -1.22
C TRP A 193 -7.13 3.04 -2.68
N SER A 194 -8.12 2.95 -3.57
CA SER A 194 -7.96 3.38 -4.97
C SER A 194 -7.74 4.90 -5.10
N ILE A 195 -8.42 5.70 -4.26
CA ILE A 195 -8.15 7.14 -4.16
C ILE A 195 -6.72 7.37 -3.67
N MET A 196 -6.31 6.73 -2.58
CA MET A 196 -4.95 6.85 -2.05
C MET A 196 -3.90 6.47 -3.09
N LEU A 197 -4.13 5.41 -3.88
CA LEU A 197 -3.24 5.02 -4.97
C LEU A 197 -3.14 6.10 -6.05
N LEU A 198 -4.26 6.71 -6.44
CA LEU A 198 -4.34 7.77 -7.46
C LEU A 198 -3.64 9.06 -7.00
N THR A 199 -3.80 9.43 -5.73
CA THR A 199 -3.34 10.72 -5.18
C THR A 199 -1.96 10.66 -4.53
N ARG A 200 -1.41 9.45 -4.31
CA ARG A 200 -0.10 9.26 -3.65
C ARG A 200 1.04 10.09 -4.26
N PRO A 201 1.22 10.16 -5.60
CA PRO A 201 2.31 10.95 -6.16
C PRO A 201 2.24 12.44 -5.78
N VAL A 202 1.04 13.01 -5.76
CA VAL A 202 0.81 14.42 -5.39
C VAL A 202 1.10 14.66 -3.90
N LEU A 203 0.70 13.72 -3.04
CA LEU A 203 1.00 13.79 -1.60
C LEU A 203 2.50 13.69 -1.32
N LEU A 204 3.20 12.76 -1.99
CA LEU A 204 4.65 12.60 -1.84
C LEU A 204 5.42 13.82 -2.35
N ASP A 205 5.02 14.40 -3.48
CA ASP A 205 5.63 15.62 -4.02
C ASP A 205 5.48 16.81 -3.07
N ARG A 206 4.30 16.94 -2.43
CA ARG A 206 4.08 17.94 -1.38
C ARG A 206 5.01 17.69 -0.18
N ALA A 207 5.08 16.47 0.33
CA ALA A 207 5.96 16.13 1.45
C ALA A 207 7.45 16.42 1.13
N ALA A 208 7.90 16.04 -0.07
CA ALA A 208 9.26 16.31 -0.53
C ALA A 208 9.56 17.82 -0.62
N THR A 209 8.62 18.60 -1.15
CA THR A 209 8.76 20.07 -1.23
C THR A 209 8.89 20.69 0.16
N HIS A 210 8.14 20.21 1.15
CA HIS A 210 8.25 20.67 2.53
C HIS A 210 9.58 20.27 3.19
N ALA A 211 10.04 19.03 2.95
CA ALA A 211 11.34 18.57 3.45
C ALA A 211 12.51 19.42 2.93
N MET A 212 12.49 19.77 1.64
CA MET A 212 13.54 20.61 1.03
C MET A 212 13.53 22.05 1.54
N ARG A 213 12.37 22.60 1.90
CA ARG A 213 12.24 23.93 2.49
C ARG A 213 12.78 24.00 3.93
N GLY A 214 12.78 22.88 4.66
CA GLY A 214 13.31 22.79 6.01
C GLY A 214 14.83 22.73 6.13
N GLY A 215 15.55 22.52 5.01
CA GLY A 215 17.01 22.36 4.97
C GLY A 215 17.81 23.59 4.49
N VAL A 216 17.15 24.59 3.90
CA VAL A 216 17.82 25.82 3.45
C VAL A 216 17.82 26.82 4.60
N SER A 217 19.01 27.24 5.02
CA SER A 217 19.23 28.24 6.06
C SER A 217 18.41 29.51 5.82
N ASP A 218 17.82 29.95 6.92
CA ASP A 218 16.82 31.01 7.08
C ASP A 218 17.36 32.42 6.79
N ASN A 219 17.69 32.74 5.53
CA ASN A 219 18.13 34.10 5.16
C ASN A 219 17.45 34.71 3.92
N SER A 220 16.36 34.12 3.42
CA SER A 220 15.61 34.69 2.29
C SER A 220 14.09 34.73 2.53
N TYR A 221 13.67 35.56 3.49
CA TYR A 221 12.29 36.08 3.56
C TYR A 221 11.87 36.90 2.32
N ARG A 222 12.73 37.03 1.29
CA ARG A 222 12.40 37.66 0.00
C ARG A 222 11.97 36.69 -1.10
N ASP A 223 12.07 35.37 -0.91
CA ASP A 223 11.70 34.38 -1.94
C ASP A 223 10.36 33.67 -1.70
N GLN A 224 9.61 34.07 -0.67
CA GLN A 224 8.24 33.56 -0.42
C GLN A 224 7.24 33.92 -1.53
N GLN A 225 7.65 34.73 -2.53
CA GLN A 225 6.84 35.13 -3.68
C GLN A 225 7.17 34.40 -4.99
N GLY A 226 8.17 33.50 -5.01
CA GLY A 226 8.61 32.82 -6.23
C GLY A 226 7.98 31.46 -6.52
N ALA A 227 7.49 30.75 -5.50
CA ALA A 227 6.80 29.48 -5.70
C ALA A 227 5.30 29.75 -5.92
N PRO A 228 4.71 29.37 -7.08
CA PRO A 228 3.29 29.52 -7.28
C PRO A 228 2.54 28.82 -6.14
N PRO A 229 1.49 29.43 -5.57
CA PRO A 229 0.68 28.79 -4.55
C PRO A 229 0.17 27.45 -5.11
N PRO A 230 0.11 26.39 -4.29
CA PRO A 230 -0.37 25.09 -4.74
C PRO A 230 -1.76 25.28 -5.35
N SER A 231 -1.97 24.72 -6.56
CA SER A 231 -3.27 24.80 -7.21
C SER A 231 -4.36 24.25 -6.28
N HIS A 232 -5.54 24.87 -6.30
CA HIS A 232 -6.69 24.38 -5.54
C HIS A 232 -7.00 22.91 -5.86
N ALA A 233 -6.80 22.50 -7.12
CA ALA A 233 -6.99 21.11 -7.53
C ALA A 233 -5.96 20.16 -6.88
N ASP A 234 -4.69 20.55 -6.86
CA ASP A 234 -3.62 19.74 -6.28
C ASP A 234 -3.79 19.63 -4.76
N THR A 235 -4.24 20.70 -4.10
CA THR A 235 -4.59 20.69 -2.67
C THR A 235 -5.78 19.76 -2.38
N ALA A 236 -6.82 19.77 -3.23
CA ALA A 236 -7.95 18.86 -3.09
C ALA A 236 -7.55 17.38 -3.24
N LEU A 237 -6.63 17.06 -4.15
CA LEU A 237 -6.09 15.69 -4.32
C LEU A 237 -5.28 15.25 -3.09
N VAL A 238 -4.46 16.14 -2.54
CA VAL A 238 -3.72 15.88 -1.28
C VAL A 238 -4.70 15.59 -0.15
N TYR A 239 -5.73 16.43 0.03
CA TYR A 239 -6.73 16.25 1.08
C TYR A 239 -7.54 14.97 0.87
N ALA A 240 -7.91 14.64 -0.37
CA ALA A 240 -8.59 13.39 -0.69
C ALA A 240 -7.76 12.16 -0.31
N SER A 241 -6.42 12.22 -0.48
CA SER A 241 -5.50 11.16 -0.06
C SER A 241 -5.57 10.91 1.45
N VAL A 242 -5.48 11.99 2.24
CA VAL A 242 -5.43 11.92 3.70
C VAL A 242 -6.81 11.60 4.29
N ASP A 243 -7.86 12.23 3.79
CA ASP A 243 -9.26 11.93 4.16
C ASP A 243 -9.59 10.45 3.89
N SER A 244 -9.14 9.90 2.76
CA SER A 244 -9.31 8.48 2.45
C SER A 244 -8.61 7.58 3.47
N ALA A 245 -7.38 7.92 3.88
CA ALA A 245 -6.67 7.16 4.92
C ALA A 245 -7.40 7.21 6.27
N VAL A 246 -7.87 8.40 6.69
CA VAL A 246 -8.67 8.56 7.93
C VAL A 246 -9.96 7.73 7.86
N ARG A 247 -10.65 7.72 6.72
CA ARG A 247 -11.85 6.91 6.53
C ARG A 247 -11.57 5.41 6.58
N ILE A 248 -10.42 4.94 6.08
CA ILE A 248 -9.99 3.56 6.27
C ILE A 248 -9.81 3.25 7.76
N VAL A 249 -9.13 4.11 8.52
CA VAL A 249 -8.96 3.91 9.96
C VAL A 249 -10.32 3.80 10.66
N HIS A 250 -11.24 4.71 10.40
CA HIS A 250 -12.58 4.68 10.97
C HIS A 250 -13.37 3.41 10.61
N LEU A 251 -13.27 2.93 9.36
CA LEU A 251 -13.88 1.65 8.96
C LEU A 251 -13.27 0.46 9.70
N LEU A 252 -12.00 0.54 10.07
CA LEU A 252 -11.29 -0.52 10.78
C LEU A 252 -11.51 -0.46 12.29
N GLU A 253 -11.88 0.68 12.89
CA GLU A 253 -12.17 0.79 14.33
C GLU A 253 -13.21 -0.25 14.80
N THR A 254 -14.21 -0.56 13.95
CA THR A 254 -15.22 -1.58 14.27
C THR A 254 -14.63 -2.97 14.49
N ILE A 255 -13.41 -3.24 14.03
CA ILE A 255 -12.71 -4.52 14.22
C ILE A 255 -12.15 -4.64 15.63
N LEU A 256 -11.79 -3.53 16.28
CA LEU A 256 -11.20 -3.54 17.62
C LEU A 256 -12.17 -4.13 18.65
N ILE A 257 -13.47 -3.87 18.48
CA ILE A 257 -14.54 -4.27 19.39
C ILE A 257 -15.12 -5.67 19.07
N ARG A 258 -14.81 -6.25 17.90
CA ARG A 258 -15.43 -7.50 17.42
C ARG A 258 -14.64 -8.74 17.84
N GLU A 259 -15.21 -9.57 18.72
CA GLU A 259 -14.54 -10.77 19.27
C GLU A 259 -14.64 -12.04 18.41
N ASP A 260 -15.61 -12.11 17.51
CA ASP A 260 -15.91 -13.27 16.66
C ASP A 260 -15.07 -13.34 15.37
N LEU A 261 -14.12 -12.41 15.21
CA LEU A 261 -13.31 -12.31 14.00
C LEU A 261 -12.25 -13.42 13.90
N PRO A 262 -11.89 -13.84 12.68
CA PRO A 262 -10.75 -14.71 12.46
C PRO A 262 -9.45 -14.13 13.05
N LYS A 263 -8.57 -15.01 13.51
CA LYS A 263 -7.24 -14.65 14.06
C LYS A 263 -6.32 -13.92 13.07
N ARG A 264 -6.67 -13.91 11.78
CA ARG A 264 -5.89 -13.31 10.70
C ARG A 264 -6.85 -12.68 9.69
N LEU A 265 -6.56 -11.44 9.32
CA LEU A 265 -7.37 -10.63 8.42
C LEU A 265 -6.44 -9.84 7.48
N PRO A 266 -5.89 -10.49 6.43
CA PRO A 266 -4.80 -9.93 5.63
C PRO A 266 -5.18 -8.64 4.90
N PHE A 267 -6.44 -8.50 4.48
CA PHE A 267 -6.91 -7.29 3.79
C PHE A 267 -7.00 -6.10 4.74
N GLN A 268 -7.50 -6.32 5.96
CA GLN A 268 -7.63 -5.31 7.01
C GLN A 268 -6.24 -4.89 7.52
N VAL A 269 -5.35 -5.87 7.74
CA VAL A 269 -3.95 -5.62 8.13
C VAL A 269 -3.23 -4.80 7.06
N HIS A 270 -3.41 -5.13 5.78
CA HIS A 270 -2.84 -4.33 4.67
C HIS A 270 -3.42 -2.91 4.59
N SER A 271 -4.75 -2.78 4.74
CA SER A 271 -5.42 -1.47 4.69
C SER A 271 -5.00 -0.58 5.85
N ALA A 272 -4.88 -1.14 7.07
CA ALA A 272 -4.36 -0.44 8.23
C ALA A 272 -2.95 0.09 7.97
N PHE A 273 -2.06 -0.78 7.49
CA PHE A 273 -0.67 -0.41 7.21
C PHE A 273 -0.55 0.67 6.12
N THR A 274 -1.27 0.53 5.00
CA THR A 274 -1.24 1.54 3.93
C THR A 274 -1.85 2.86 4.35
N ALA A 275 -2.88 2.87 5.21
CA ALA A 275 -3.41 4.08 5.81
C ALA A 275 -2.37 4.75 6.72
N ALA A 276 -1.68 4.01 7.59
CA ALA A 276 -0.62 4.57 8.44
C ALA A 276 0.53 5.19 7.63
N LEU A 277 0.97 4.55 6.54
CA LEU A 277 1.99 5.13 5.66
C LEU A 277 1.52 6.48 5.08
N THR A 278 0.27 6.55 4.58
CA THR A 278 -0.29 7.80 4.06
C THR A 278 -0.42 8.88 5.13
N LEU A 279 -0.84 8.52 6.35
CA LEU A 279 -0.93 9.45 7.48
C LEU A 279 0.46 9.96 7.90
N GLY A 280 1.49 9.10 7.92
CA GLY A 280 2.86 9.51 8.21
C GLY A 280 3.42 10.48 7.17
N VAL A 281 3.21 10.19 5.87
CA VAL A 281 3.58 11.13 4.79
C VAL A 281 2.80 12.45 4.94
N ALA A 282 1.53 12.40 5.34
CA ALA A 282 0.73 13.60 5.59
C ALA A 282 1.31 14.45 6.73
N THR A 283 1.87 13.82 7.77
CA THR A 283 2.58 14.55 8.84
C THR A 283 3.78 15.30 8.29
N PHE A 284 4.60 14.66 7.45
CA PHE A 284 5.73 15.31 6.78
C PHE A 284 5.34 16.35 5.72
N ALA A 285 4.06 16.39 5.32
CA ALA A 285 3.48 17.41 4.46
C ALA A 285 2.79 18.56 5.23
N ASP A 286 3.01 18.63 6.56
CA ASP A 286 2.43 19.61 7.48
C ASP A 286 0.89 19.60 7.51
N LEU A 287 0.24 18.44 7.37
CA LEU A 287 -1.23 18.34 7.30
C LEU A 287 -1.92 18.04 8.64
N ASP A 288 -1.18 18.01 9.73
CA ASP A 288 -1.66 17.76 11.10
C ASP A 288 -2.56 18.88 11.66
N HIS A 289 -2.49 20.09 11.09
CA HIS A 289 -3.43 21.17 11.42
C HIS A 289 -4.81 21.02 10.76
N VAL A 290 -4.92 20.18 9.72
CA VAL A 290 -6.17 19.93 8.98
C VAL A 290 -6.80 18.62 9.39
N PHE A 291 -5.98 17.59 9.62
CA PHE A 291 -6.42 16.23 9.87
C PHE A 291 -5.92 15.70 11.22
N PRO A 292 -6.70 14.84 11.91
CA PRO A 292 -6.30 14.27 13.20
C PRO A 292 -5.28 13.12 13.05
N LEU A 293 -4.11 13.40 12.50
CA LEU A 293 -3.12 12.40 12.06
C LEU A 293 -2.59 11.51 13.19
N GLN A 294 -2.14 12.09 14.30
CA GLN A 294 -1.54 11.34 15.42
C GLN A 294 -2.54 10.34 16.03
N SER A 295 -3.77 10.78 16.31
CA SER A 295 -4.81 9.91 16.89
C SER A 295 -5.15 8.71 15.98
N ASN A 296 -5.18 8.92 14.66
CA ASN A 296 -5.42 7.86 13.69
C ASN A 296 -4.22 6.90 13.59
N LEU A 297 -2.99 7.42 13.64
CA LEU A 297 -1.79 6.57 13.68
C LEU A 297 -1.79 5.67 14.91
N VAL A 298 -2.11 6.20 16.09
CA VAL A 298 -2.25 5.42 17.33
C VAL A 298 -3.29 4.30 17.17
N THR A 299 -4.45 4.63 16.60
CA THR A 299 -5.54 3.67 16.33
C THR A 299 -5.08 2.56 15.38
N VAL A 300 -4.32 2.88 14.33
CA VAL A 300 -3.71 1.86 13.45
C VAL A 300 -2.73 0.97 14.21
N GLY A 301 -1.92 1.54 15.10
CA GLY A 301 -1.03 0.76 15.96
C GLY A 301 -1.79 -0.28 16.78
N GLN A 302 -2.89 0.12 17.42
CA GLN A 302 -3.77 -0.78 18.19
C GLN A 302 -4.40 -1.87 17.30
N LEU A 303 -4.83 -1.50 16.09
CA LEU A 303 -5.38 -2.45 15.10
C LEU A 303 -4.38 -3.53 14.70
N LEU A 304 -3.13 -3.15 14.42
CA LEU A 304 -2.08 -4.10 14.05
C LEU A 304 -1.66 -4.97 15.24
N GLN A 305 -1.55 -4.38 16.43
CA GLN A 305 -1.25 -5.09 17.67
C GLN A 305 -2.29 -6.20 17.97
N ARG A 306 -3.57 -5.98 17.65
CA ARG A 306 -4.63 -6.99 17.80
C ARG A 306 -4.30 -8.31 17.09
N PHE A 307 -3.66 -8.27 15.92
CA PHE A 307 -3.37 -9.44 15.10
C PHE A 307 -1.96 -10.02 15.28
N GLU A 308 -1.05 -9.27 15.90
CA GLU A 308 0.40 -9.58 15.94
C GLU A 308 0.72 -10.95 16.56
N LYS A 309 -0.10 -11.43 17.50
CA LYS A 309 0.08 -12.73 18.16
C LYS A 309 -0.02 -13.88 17.17
N HIS A 310 -0.88 -13.74 16.16
CA HIS A 310 -1.21 -14.82 15.24
C HIS A 310 -0.75 -14.55 13.81
N ASP A 311 -0.43 -13.31 13.46
CA ASP A 311 0.00 -12.89 12.13
C ASP A 311 1.39 -12.22 12.20
N SER A 312 2.38 -12.84 11.57
CA SER A 312 3.75 -12.32 11.52
C SER A 312 3.87 -11.05 10.69
N ILE A 313 3.04 -10.87 9.66
CA ILE A 313 3.00 -9.67 8.85
C ILE A 313 2.41 -8.52 9.67
N ALA A 314 1.32 -8.77 10.40
CA ALA A 314 0.75 -7.75 11.30
C ALA A 314 1.76 -7.32 12.38
N ARG A 315 2.53 -8.27 12.94
CA ARG A 315 3.60 -7.96 13.90
C ARG A 315 4.68 -7.06 13.29
N TYR A 316 5.15 -7.41 12.09
CA TYR A 316 6.14 -6.60 11.38
C TYR A 316 5.60 -5.19 11.09
N TYR A 317 4.37 -5.08 10.57
CA TYR A 317 3.73 -3.79 10.32
C TYR A 317 3.51 -2.99 11.61
N CYS A 318 3.16 -3.63 12.73
CA CYS A 318 3.02 -2.99 14.03
C CYS A 318 4.33 -2.28 14.44
N GLN A 319 5.46 -2.97 14.31
CA GLN A 319 6.79 -2.40 14.59
C GLN A 319 7.12 -1.22 13.69
N VAL A 320 6.89 -1.35 12.38
CA VAL A 320 7.12 -0.26 11.41
C VAL A 320 6.25 0.96 11.73
N VAL A 321 4.98 0.75 12.07
CA VAL A 321 4.06 1.85 12.43
C VAL A 321 4.46 2.52 13.74
N GLN A 322 4.95 1.77 14.73
CA GLN A 322 5.48 2.36 15.97
C GLN A 322 6.70 3.25 15.70
N GLN A 323 7.63 2.80 14.86
CA GLN A 323 8.78 3.63 14.45
C GLN A 323 8.33 4.87 13.67
N LEU A 324 7.36 4.72 12.77
CA LEU A 324 6.78 5.83 12.02
C LEU A 324 6.10 6.85 12.93
N GLN A 325 5.38 6.40 13.97
CA GLN A 325 4.77 7.27 14.98
C GLN A 325 5.84 8.11 15.69
N SER A 326 6.91 7.48 16.19
CA SER A 326 8.01 8.20 16.84
C SER A 326 8.67 9.22 15.91
N ALA A 327 8.92 8.86 14.64
CA ALA A 327 9.48 9.79 13.65
C ALA A 327 8.54 10.96 13.34
N CYS A 328 7.23 10.72 13.29
CA CYS A 328 6.22 11.77 13.12
C CYS A 328 6.19 12.73 14.31
N GLU A 329 6.25 12.21 15.54
CA GLU A 329 6.26 13.00 16.77
C GLU A 329 7.52 13.87 16.85
N GLU A 330 8.69 13.29 16.58
CA GLU A 330 9.95 14.03 16.54
C GLU A 330 9.93 15.13 15.48
N TYR A 331 9.41 14.84 14.28
CA TYR A 331 9.27 15.86 13.23
C TYR A 331 8.38 17.03 13.66
N VAL A 332 7.22 16.73 14.24
CA VAL A 332 6.27 17.76 14.72
C VAL A 332 6.90 18.59 15.84
N GLU A 333 7.59 17.95 16.79
CA GLU A 333 8.29 18.63 17.87
C GLU A 333 9.39 19.56 17.33
N GLN A 334 10.27 19.06 16.45
CA GLN A 334 11.33 19.86 15.85
C GLN A 334 10.76 21.06 15.07
N ARG A 335 9.70 20.84 14.30
CA ARG A 335 9.02 21.92 13.56
C ARG A 335 8.43 22.96 14.52
N ASN A 336 7.76 22.53 15.57
CA ASN A 336 7.14 23.43 16.55
C ASN A 336 8.19 24.21 17.34
N ASN A 337 9.31 23.58 17.73
CA ASN A 337 10.43 24.25 18.39
C ASN A 337 11.01 25.37 17.52
N ARG A 338 11.21 25.13 16.21
CA ARG A 338 11.66 26.18 15.28
C ARG A 338 10.67 27.35 15.19
N ILE A 339 9.37 27.07 15.23
CA ILE A 339 8.33 28.12 15.24
C ILE A 339 8.40 28.93 16.54
N VAL A 340 8.49 28.24 17.69
CA VAL A 340 8.57 28.87 19.01
C VAL A 340 9.85 29.71 19.15
N GLU A 341 11.00 29.23 18.68
CA GLU A 341 12.25 29.99 18.67
C GLU A 341 12.11 31.29 17.86
N LYS A 342 11.58 31.19 16.64
CA LYS A 342 11.32 32.36 15.77
C LYS A 342 10.38 33.37 16.43
N GLN A 343 9.29 32.91 17.05
CA GLN A 343 8.37 33.78 17.77
C GLN A 343 8.96 34.33 19.07
N GLY A 344 9.81 33.57 19.75
CA GLY A 344 10.52 33.98 20.96
C GLY A 344 11.53 35.10 20.72
N HIS A 345 12.08 35.20 19.51
CA HIS A 345 12.83 36.39 19.07
C HIS A 345 11.93 37.63 19.01
N LEU A 346 10.79 37.55 18.34
CA LEU A 346 9.83 38.65 18.23
C LEU A 346 9.27 39.09 19.60
N VAL A 347 8.91 38.13 20.45
CA VAL A 347 8.42 38.38 21.82
C VAL A 347 9.53 39.01 22.67
N GLY A 348 10.77 38.52 22.54
CA GLY A 348 11.92 39.09 23.24
C GLY A 348 12.27 40.52 22.80
N GLU A 349 12.05 40.86 21.52
CA GLU A 349 12.17 42.23 21.02
C GLU A 349 11.05 43.13 21.55
N LEU A 350 9.82 42.63 21.61
CA LEU A 350 8.64 43.42 22.01
C LEU A 350 8.52 43.64 23.52
N PHE A 351 8.84 42.63 24.33
CA PHE A 351 8.64 42.63 25.77
C PHE A 351 9.94 42.57 26.59
N GLY A 352 11.10 42.44 25.93
CA GLY A 352 12.38 42.19 26.58
C GLY A 352 12.56 40.72 27.00
N ARG A 353 13.81 40.31 27.23
CA ARG A 353 14.13 38.96 27.73
C ARG A 353 14.50 39.03 29.20
N LEU A 354 13.84 38.22 30.03
CA LEU A 354 14.33 37.95 31.38
C LEU A 354 15.68 37.23 31.25
N GLN A 355 16.77 37.89 31.61
CA GLN A 355 18.06 37.20 31.77
C GLN A 355 17.95 36.28 32.99
N GLU A 356 17.54 35.04 32.78
CA GLU A 356 17.91 33.99 33.71
C GLU A 356 19.42 33.84 33.63
N LYS A 357 20.12 34.34 34.67
CA LYS A 357 21.53 34.03 34.88
C LYS A 357 21.65 32.52 34.98
N VAL A 358 22.08 31.89 33.89
CA VAL A 358 22.57 30.51 33.93
C VAL A 358 23.66 30.48 35.00
N PRO A 359 23.56 29.62 36.03
CA PRO A 359 24.61 29.52 37.04
C PRO A 359 25.90 29.10 36.32
N LEU A 360 26.86 30.01 36.26
CA LEU A 360 28.21 29.70 35.77
C LEU A 360 28.74 28.49 36.53
N PRO A 361 29.24 27.44 35.85
CA PRO A 361 29.95 26.37 36.54
C PRO A 361 31.16 27.03 37.23
N LYS A 362 31.28 26.81 38.54
CA LYS A 362 32.36 27.32 39.36
C LYS A 362 33.70 26.84 38.80
N SER A 363 34.36 27.68 38.02
CA SER A 363 35.77 27.56 37.71
C SER A 363 36.56 27.63 39.02
N LYS A 364 37.10 26.49 39.46
CA LYS A 364 38.17 26.45 40.46
C LYS A 364 39.46 26.88 39.77
N ASN A 365 39.78 28.17 39.83
CA ASN A 365 41.14 28.64 39.65
C ASN A 365 42.00 28.13 40.82
N GLY A 366 42.88 27.17 40.53
CA GLY A 366 44.09 26.88 41.31
C GLY A 366 45.28 27.02 40.38
N ARG A 367 46.06 28.09 40.57
CA ARG A 367 47.29 28.42 39.82
C ARG A 367 48.52 27.98 40.64
N MET A 368 49.61 27.71 39.91
CA MET A 368 51.02 27.52 40.29
C MET A 368 51.44 26.10 40.66
N ASP A 369 52.57 25.55 40.21
CA ASP A 369 53.59 25.93 39.20
C ASP A 369 54.51 24.70 39.03
N GLY A 370 55.25 24.60 37.92
CA GLY A 370 56.50 23.82 37.87
C GLY A 370 56.59 22.65 36.89
N GLY A 371 57.53 22.77 35.95
CA GLY A 371 58.55 21.73 35.68
C GLY A 371 58.31 20.74 34.55
N TRP A 372 59.16 20.84 33.51
CA TRP A 372 59.29 19.94 32.36
C TRP A 372 59.60 18.47 32.72
N THR A 373 59.12 17.52 31.92
CA THR A 373 59.96 16.61 31.09
C THR A 373 59.12 15.75 30.14
N ASP A 374 59.80 15.36 29.08
CA ASP A 374 59.41 14.69 27.84
C ASP A 374 58.90 13.24 27.98
N GLU A 375 58.38 12.74 26.85
CA GLU A 375 58.22 11.35 26.40
C GLU A 375 56.80 10.76 26.19
N SER A 376 56.66 10.34 24.93
CA SER A 376 55.62 9.63 24.22
C SER A 376 55.14 8.32 24.86
N VAL A 377 53.84 8.04 24.80
CA VAL A 377 53.27 6.74 24.37
C VAL A 377 51.85 6.95 23.78
N THR A 378 51.65 6.33 22.62
CA THR A 378 50.42 6.04 21.85
C THR A 378 49.26 5.44 22.66
N ALA A 379 48.02 5.82 22.35
CA ALA A 379 46.95 4.89 21.94
C ALA A 379 45.57 5.55 21.74
N GLN A 380 44.98 5.22 20.58
CA GLN A 380 43.55 5.00 20.32
C GLN A 380 42.59 6.20 20.28
N GLY A 381 42.31 6.62 19.05
CA GLY A 381 41.16 7.44 18.69
C GLY A 381 39.85 6.66 18.80
N LEU A 382 38.84 7.32 19.38
CA LEU A 382 37.45 6.88 19.27
C LEU A 382 36.92 7.26 17.89
N GLN A 383 36.68 6.24 17.07
CA GLN A 383 35.86 6.33 15.87
C GLN A 383 34.37 6.41 16.25
N SER A 384 33.68 7.33 15.59
CA SER A 384 32.23 7.39 15.42
C SER A 384 31.70 6.11 14.76
N PRO A 385 30.62 5.48 15.24
CA PRO A 385 29.93 4.45 14.48
C PRO A 385 28.80 5.10 13.66
N LEU A 386 29.12 5.42 12.41
CA LEU A 386 28.14 5.49 11.34
C LEU A 386 28.29 4.17 10.60
N ASP A 387 27.44 3.17 10.87
CA ASP A 387 27.31 2.02 9.99
C ASP A 387 26.04 1.19 10.24
N SER A 388 25.44 0.79 9.12
CA SER A 388 24.58 -0.39 8.93
C SER A 388 23.07 -0.27 9.23
N LEU A 389 22.31 0.33 8.30
CA LEU A 389 20.93 -0.12 8.04
C LEU A 389 21.00 -1.35 7.12
N SER A 390 21.03 -2.53 7.73
CA SER A 390 20.90 -3.80 7.02
C SER A 390 19.46 -3.97 6.54
N THR A 391 19.26 -3.95 5.23
CA THR A 391 18.03 -4.42 4.57
C THR A 391 17.80 -5.88 4.96
N ILE A 392 16.86 -6.13 5.88
CA ILE A 392 16.43 -7.48 6.24
C ILE A 392 15.61 -8.04 5.07
N PHE A 393 16.26 -8.81 4.21
CA PHE A 393 15.57 -9.75 3.34
C PHE A 393 14.95 -10.84 4.21
N LEU A 394 13.63 -11.00 4.10
CA LEU A 394 12.91 -12.15 4.66
C LEU A 394 13.33 -13.39 3.85
N THR A 395 14.36 -14.09 4.31
CA THR A 395 14.73 -15.40 3.77
C THR A 395 13.63 -16.41 4.09
N GLU A 396 13.19 -17.11 3.05
CA GLU A 396 12.21 -18.20 3.11
C GLU A 396 12.83 -19.42 3.80
N ASP A 397 12.33 -19.78 4.98
CA ASP A 397 12.55 -21.12 5.56
C ASP A 397 11.73 -22.15 4.77
N SER A 398 12.29 -22.64 3.68
CA SER A 398 11.87 -23.87 3.02
C SER A 398 12.60 -25.06 3.65
N ALA A 399 12.09 -25.57 4.77
CA ALA A 399 12.43 -26.91 5.23
C ALA A 399 11.52 -27.93 4.51
N LEU A 400 12.05 -28.52 3.44
CA LEU A 400 11.55 -29.74 2.82
C LEU A 400 12.36 -30.92 3.37
N ASP A 401 11.77 -31.70 4.25
CA ASP A 401 12.21 -33.08 4.51
C ASP A 401 11.56 -33.99 3.46
N CYS A 402 12.34 -34.46 2.50
CA CYS A 402 12.10 -35.71 1.78
C CYS A 402 13.46 -36.30 1.36
N ASP A 403 13.85 -37.39 2.02
CA ASP A 403 14.99 -38.23 1.65
C ASP A 403 14.79 -38.92 0.29
N PRO A 404 15.89 -39.32 -0.39
CA PRO A 404 15.89 -39.66 -1.81
C PRO A 404 15.71 -41.17 -2.05
N ALA A 405 14.96 -41.51 -3.10
CA ALA A 405 15.06 -42.81 -3.75
C ALA A 405 15.00 -42.65 -5.28
N SER A 406 16.19 -42.64 -5.88
CA SER A 406 16.56 -43.32 -7.13
C SER A 406 15.43 -43.59 -8.15
N VAL A 407 15.41 -42.86 -9.25
CA VAL A 407 15.35 -43.43 -10.62
C VAL A 407 16.09 -42.49 -11.57
N GLY A 408 17.13 -43.00 -12.24
CA GLY A 408 17.93 -42.27 -13.22
C GLY A 408 17.24 -42.10 -14.57
N GLY A 409 17.68 -41.10 -15.31
CA GLY A 409 17.25 -40.83 -16.68
C GLY A 409 17.95 -39.59 -17.24
N SER A 410 19.08 -39.82 -17.89
CA SER A 410 19.93 -38.83 -18.55
C SER A 410 19.22 -38.16 -19.73
N PHE A 411 19.30 -36.84 -19.86
CA PHE A 411 19.14 -36.13 -21.14
C PHE A 411 20.12 -34.94 -21.22
N PRO A 412 20.69 -34.66 -22.41
CA PRO A 412 21.86 -33.79 -22.55
C PRO A 412 21.53 -32.31 -22.75
N ASP A 413 22.48 -31.47 -22.34
CA ASP A 413 22.60 -30.04 -22.61
C ASP A 413 22.67 -29.70 -24.10
N LEU A 414 22.10 -28.56 -24.50
CA LEU A 414 22.48 -27.69 -25.63
C LEU A 414 21.65 -26.38 -25.59
N PRO A 415 22.09 -25.27 -26.20
CA PRO A 415 22.28 -24.00 -25.52
C PRO A 415 21.36 -22.86 -26.01
N LEU A 416 21.32 -21.79 -25.20
CA LEU A 416 20.85 -20.46 -25.61
C LEU A 416 21.73 -19.92 -26.74
N ASP A 417 21.11 -19.47 -27.84
CA ASP A 417 21.39 -18.17 -28.45
C ASP A 417 20.39 -17.82 -29.55
N LEU A 418 20.35 -16.52 -29.86
CA LEU A 418 19.64 -15.81 -30.96
C LEU A 418 18.25 -15.29 -30.62
N PHE A 419 18.17 -13.98 -30.36
CA PHE A 419 17.45 -13.09 -31.28
C PHE A 419 18.12 -11.69 -31.30
N GLN A 420 18.74 -11.42 -32.44
CA GLN A 420 19.28 -10.13 -32.86
C GLN A 420 18.24 -9.47 -33.79
N GLU A 421 17.95 -8.21 -33.48
CA GLU A 421 17.46 -7.08 -34.30
C GLU A 421 16.76 -7.32 -35.65
N SER A 422 15.57 -6.70 -35.82
CA SER A 422 15.20 -5.94 -37.04
C SER A 422 14.00 -5.00 -36.75
N SER A 423 14.25 -3.69 -36.69
CA SER A 423 13.83 -2.61 -37.64
C SER A 423 12.33 -2.29 -37.69
N LEU A 424 11.91 -1.16 -37.09
CA LEU A 424 11.71 0.15 -37.75
C LEU A 424 10.58 0.15 -38.79
N VAL A 425 9.42 0.68 -38.40
CA VAL A 425 8.50 1.38 -39.31
C VAL A 425 8.15 2.72 -38.68
N ASP A 426 8.64 3.75 -39.36
CA ASP A 426 8.44 5.17 -39.14
C ASP A 426 7.10 5.59 -39.75
N ILE A 427 6.22 6.20 -38.96
CA ILE A 427 5.11 7.03 -39.46
C ILE A 427 5.04 8.26 -38.57
N SER A 428 5.61 9.35 -39.07
CA SER A 428 5.41 10.70 -38.59
C SER A 428 4.26 11.37 -39.37
N HIS A 429 3.36 12.01 -38.63
CA HIS A 429 2.71 13.32 -38.88
C HIS A 429 1.46 13.45 -37.99
N ILE A 430 1.59 14.10 -36.83
CA ILE A 430 1.17 15.49 -36.52
C ILE A 430 -0.36 15.66 -36.56
N GLU A 431 -0.98 15.65 -35.37
CA GLU A 431 -2.00 16.63 -35.01
C GLU A 431 -1.61 17.29 -33.67
N ASP A 432 -1.58 18.61 -33.74
CA ASP A 432 -1.13 19.56 -32.75
C ASP A 432 -2.25 19.78 -31.72
N THR A 433 -2.04 19.36 -30.47
CA THR A 433 -2.87 19.80 -29.33
C THR A 433 -1.94 20.33 -28.25
N SER A 434 -1.67 21.62 -28.34
CA SER A 434 -1.04 22.41 -27.30
C SER A 434 -1.91 22.42 -26.04
N ASP A 435 -1.25 22.37 -24.87
CA ASP A 435 -1.77 22.56 -23.50
C ASP A 435 -2.60 21.45 -22.82
N ILE A 436 -2.05 20.23 -22.76
CA ILE A 436 -2.43 19.26 -21.71
C ILE A 436 -1.29 19.19 -20.68
N GLY A 437 -1.40 19.99 -19.62
CA GLY A 437 -0.45 19.97 -18.51
C GLY A 437 -0.27 18.56 -17.94
N SER A 438 0.93 17.99 -18.08
CA SER A 438 1.33 16.76 -17.39
C SER A 438 1.83 17.11 -15.99
N LEU A 439 1.57 16.24 -15.00
CA LEU A 439 2.22 16.37 -13.69
C LEU A 439 3.54 15.60 -13.76
N THR A 440 4.65 16.32 -13.67
CA THR A 440 5.98 15.75 -13.53
C THR A 440 6.28 15.59 -12.04
N PHE A 441 6.31 14.36 -11.54
CA PHE A 441 6.75 14.08 -10.17
C PHE A 441 8.27 13.95 -10.15
N SER A 442 8.90 14.47 -9.10
CA SER A 442 10.34 14.32 -8.87
C SER A 442 10.74 12.85 -9.01
N SER A 443 11.74 12.55 -9.85
CA SER A 443 12.17 11.20 -10.22
C SER A 443 12.86 10.49 -9.05
N LEU A 444 12.08 10.05 -8.07
CA LEU A 444 12.48 8.97 -7.20
C LEU A 444 11.85 7.71 -7.83
N SER A 445 12.69 6.78 -8.28
CA SER A 445 12.19 5.51 -8.84
C SER A 445 11.54 4.72 -7.71
N TRP A 446 10.21 4.66 -7.69
CA TRP A 446 9.45 4.02 -6.62
C TRP A 446 8.98 2.63 -7.07
N PHE A 447 9.71 1.60 -6.67
CA PHE A 447 9.25 0.21 -6.54
C PHE A 447 9.68 -0.32 -5.19
#